data_AF-A0A4R7W718-F1
#
_entry.id   AF-A0A4R7W718-F1
#
_cell.length_a   1.000
_cell.length_b   1.000
_cell.length_c   1.000
_cell.angle_alpha   90.00
_cell.angle_beta   90.00
_cell.angle_gamma   90.00
#
_symmetry.space_group_name_H-M   'P 1'
#
loop_
_entity.id
_entity.type
_entity.pdbx_description
1 polymer ?
#
loop_
_entity_poly.entity_id
_entity_poly.type
_entity_poly.pdbx_seq_one_letter_code
_entity_poly.pdbx_strand_id
1 'polypeptide(L)'
;MKEYMQEATIKKIRLAISALEVSIVEGNEALRGIISAERLLEFKSVFNEVLSLLSQNTLPPKSHRHLGIAHIVVDQWPINLELGEILIDAEQSYVEL
;
A
#
# COMPACT_ATOMS: atom_id res chain seq x y z
N MET A 1 -4.26 23.34 1.18
CA MET A 1 -5.12 22.16 0.87
C MET A 1 -4.30 21.01 0.27
N LYS A 2 -3.51 21.25 -0.78
CA LYS A 2 -2.65 20.21 -1.40
C LYS A 2 -1.61 19.59 -0.45
N GLU A 3 -0.91 20.41 0.34
CA GLU A 3 0.08 19.92 1.32
C GLU A 3 -0.53 19.02 2.40
N TYR A 4 -1.75 19.36 2.88
CA TYR A 4 -2.48 18.55 3.86
C TYR A 4 -2.85 17.17 3.31
N MET A 5 -3.33 17.10 2.06
CA MET A 5 -3.66 15.84 1.39
C MET A 5 -2.42 14.96 1.18
N GLN A 6 -1.28 15.59 0.86
CA GLN A 6 0.00 14.90 0.70
C GLN A 6 0.50 14.34 2.03
N GLU A 7 0.43 15.10 3.12
CA GLU A 7 0.80 14.62 4.46
C GLU A 7 -0.09 13.46 4.91
N ALA A 8 -1.41 13.56 4.68
CA ALA A 8 -2.35 12.47 4.95
C ALA A 8 -2.01 11.20 4.13
N THR A 9 -1.71 11.37 2.85
CA THR A 9 -1.29 10.26 1.97
C THR A 9 0.01 9.63 2.48
N ILE A 10 1.01 10.43 2.85
CA ILE A 10 2.26 9.93 3.42
C ILE A 10 2.01 9.09 4.68
N LYS A 11 1.09 9.51 5.56
CA LYS A 11 0.74 8.74 6.77
C LYS A 11 0.16 7.37 6.42
N LYS A 12 -0.76 7.31 5.45
CA LYS A 12 -1.37 6.04 5.00
C LYS A 12 -0.34 5.11 4.34
N ILE A 13 0.54 5.64 3.50
CA ILE A 13 1.63 4.86 2.87
C ILE A 13 2.58 4.30 3.93
N ARG A 14 2.95 5.09 4.95
CA ARG A 14 3.78 4.62 6.06
C ARG A 14 3.10 3.53 6.89
N LEU A 15 1.79 3.67 7.12
CA LEU A 15 1.01 2.64 7.80
C LEU A 15 1.02 1.33 7.00
N ALA A 16 0.80 1.38 5.69
CA ALA A 16 0.86 0.21 4.81
C ALA A 16 2.24 -0.47 4.84
N ILE A 17 3.34 0.30 4.77
CA ILE A 17 4.70 -0.25 4.90
C ILE A 17 4.90 -0.94 6.25
N SER A 18 4.45 -0.32 7.34
CA SER A 18 4.59 -0.89 8.68
C SER A 18 3.76 -2.17 8.85
N ALA A 19 2.53 -2.18 8.33
CA ALA A 19 1.64 -3.34 8.41
C ALA A 19 2.15 -4.52 7.56
N LEU A 20 2.75 -4.23 6.40
CA LEU A 20 3.45 -5.22 5.58
C LEU A 20 4.67 -5.78 6.32
N GLU A 21 5.47 -4.93 6.97
CA GLU A 21 6.63 -5.37 7.76
C GLU A 21 6.22 -6.37 8.84
N VAL A 22 5.21 -6.02 9.64
CA VAL A 22 4.65 -6.89 10.67
C VAL A 22 4.18 -8.20 10.06
N SER A 23 3.44 -8.16 8.96
CA SER A 23 2.90 -9.36 8.30
C SER A 23 3.98 -10.27 7.70
N ILE A 24 5.10 -9.70 7.26
CA ILE A 24 6.26 -10.44 6.74
C ILE A 24 7.05 -11.08 7.88
N VAL A 25 7.30 -10.35 8.96
CA VAL A 25 8.14 -10.79 10.09
C VAL A 25 7.42 -11.77 11.00
N GLU A 26 6.20 -11.42 11.43
CA GLU A 26 5.42 -12.23 12.36
C GLU A 26 4.65 -13.34 11.64
N GLY A 27 4.41 -13.16 10.34
CA GLY A 27 3.55 -14.01 9.55
C GLY A 27 2.08 -13.71 9.81
N ASN A 28 1.27 -13.71 8.75
CA ASN A 28 -0.18 -13.58 8.86
C ASN A 28 -0.84 -14.89 8.44
N GLU A 29 -1.44 -15.61 9.39
CA GLU A 29 -2.06 -16.91 9.10
C GLU A 29 -3.20 -16.81 8.08
N ALA A 30 -3.96 -15.70 8.11
CA ALA A 30 -5.03 -15.45 7.14
C ALA A 30 -4.53 -15.28 5.71
N LEU A 31 -3.24 -14.99 5.52
CA LEU A 31 -2.59 -14.86 4.21
C LEU A 31 -1.86 -16.12 3.77
N ARG A 32 -1.77 -17.14 4.64
CA ARG A 32 -1.05 -18.38 4.34
C ARG A 32 -1.70 -19.10 3.16
N GLY A 33 -0.93 -19.33 2.11
CA GLY A 33 -1.41 -19.98 0.88
C GLY A 33 -2.22 -19.06 -0.05
N ILE A 34 -2.46 -17.80 0.33
CA ILE A 34 -3.10 -16.78 -0.51
C ILE A 34 -2.04 -15.96 -1.24
N ILE A 35 -1.01 -15.52 -0.52
CA ILE A 35 0.07 -14.71 -1.06
C ILE A 35 1.41 -15.17 -0.48
N SER A 36 2.46 -15.10 -1.30
CA SER A 36 3.81 -15.44 -0.86
C SER A 36 4.48 -14.27 -0.13
N ALA A 37 5.47 -14.57 0.71
CA ALA A 37 6.25 -13.54 1.39
C ALA A 37 6.99 -12.61 0.40
N GLU A 38 7.44 -13.17 -0.73
CA GLU A 38 8.06 -12.39 -1.82
C GLU A 38 7.09 -11.38 -2.40
N ARG A 39 5.83 -11.76 -2.62
CA ARG A 39 4.80 -10.83 -3.11
C ARG A 39 4.45 -9.74 -2.10
N LEU A 40 4.49 -10.03 -0.80
CA LEU A 40 4.37 -9.01 0.25
C LEU A 40 5.57 -8.06 0.26
N LEU A 41 6.78 -8.56 0.04
CA LEU A 41 7.99 -7.74 -0.10
C LEU A 41 7.92 -6.83 -1.35
N GLU A 42 7.36 -7.33 -2.45
CA GLU A 42 7.13 -6.52 -3.65
C GLU A 42 6.15 -5.37 -3.38
N PHE A 43 5.02 -5.65 -2.69
CA PHE A 43 4.09 -4.59 -2.27
C PHE A 43 4.78 -3.54 -1.40
N LYS A 44 5.61 -3.98 -0.45
CA LYS A 44 6.39 -3.09 0.40
C LYS A 44 7.35 -2.24 -0.44
N SER A 45 8.02 -2.82 -1.44
CA SER A 45 8.92 -2.08 -2.33
C SER A 45 8.18 -0.98 -3.09
N VAL A 46 7.02 -1.31 -3.67
CA VAL A 46 6.17 -0.35 -4.39
C VAL A 46 5.76 0.81 -3.49
N PHE A 47 5.32 0.55 -2.25
CA PHE A 47 4.98 1.64 -1.33
C PHE A 47 6.19 2.48 -0.90
N ASN A 48 7.39 1.90 -0.79
CA ASN A 48 8.62 2.65 -0.54
C ASN A 48 8.97 3.58 -1.71
N GLU A 49 8.80 3.12 -2.95
CA GLU A 49 8.97 3.96 -4.14
C GLU A 49 7.99 5.13 -4.13
N VAL A 50 6.71 4.88 -3.84
CA VAL A 50 5.69 5.93 -3.71
C VAL A 50 6.08 6.94 -2.62
N LEU A 51 6.55 6.47 -1.46
CA LEU A 51 7.00 7.35 -0.38
C LEU A 51 8.19 8.23 -0.80
N SER A 52 9.11 7.68 -1.59
CA SER A 52 10.24 8.41 -2.17
C SER A 52 9.77 9.51 -3.13
N LEU A 53 8.84 9.18 -4.05
CA LEU A 53 8.25 10.15 -4.98
C LEU A 53 7.51 11.28 -4.25
N LEU A 54 6.72 10.94 -3.22
CA LEU A 54 6.02 11.91 -2.38
C LEU A 54 6.99 12.86 -1.66
N SER A 55 8.14 12.35 -1.21
CA SER A 55 9.14 13.15 -0.51
C SER A 55 9.93 14.07 -1.44
N GLN A 56 10.08 13.66 -2.70
CA GLN A 56 10.72 14.45 -3.77
C GLN A 56 9.75 15.39 -4.48
N ASN A 57 8.45 15.28 -4.20
CA ASN A 57 7.37 15.99 -4.90
C ASN A 57 7.35 15.72 -6.41
N THR A 58 7.74 14.51 -6.83
CA THR A 58 7.86 14.06 -8.22
C THR A 58 6.73 13.11 -8.60
N LEU A 59 5.49 13.52 -8.32
CA LEU A 59 4.32 12.68 -8.55
C LEU A 59 4.04 12.51 -10.05
N PRO A 60 3.87 11.27 -10.54
CA PRO A 60 3.45 11.05 -11.92
C PRO A 60 2.01 11.55 -12.15
N PRO A 61 1.54 11.63 -13.40
CA PRO A 61 0.14 11.95 -13.71
C PRO A 61 -0.82 10.95 -13.05
N LYS A 62 -2.02 11.39 -12.66
CA LYS A 62 -2.99 10.55 -11.92
C LYS A 62 -3.27 9.19 -12.60
N SER A 63 -3.34 9.16 -13.92
CA SER A 63 -3.54 7.93 -14.71
C SER A 63 -2.45 6.87 -14.53
N HIS A 64 -1.27 7.24 -14.02
CA HIS A 64 -0.12 6.37 -13.80
C HIS A 64 0.12 6.07 -12.31
N ARG A 65 -0.86 6.37 -11.43
CA ARG A 65 -0.73 6.17 -9.98
C ARG A 65 -1.36 4.88 -9.46
N HIS A 66 -2.05 4.14 -10.32
CA HIS A 66 -2.58 2.83 -9.98
C HIS A 66 -1.43 1.85 -9.80
N LEU A 67 -1.32 1.26 -8.62
CA LEU A 67 -0.27 0.31 -8.24
C LEU A 67 -0.71 -1.13 -8.49
N GLY A 68 -2.03 -1.36 -8.58
CA GLY A 68 -2.62 -2.67 -8.84
C GLY A 68 -2.66 -3.58 -7.60
N ILE A 69 -2.27 -3.07 -6.44
CA ILE A 69 -2.27 -3.80 -5.17
C ILE A 69 -3.71 -3.99 -4.70
N ALA A 70 -4.53 -2.93 -4.78
CA ALA A 70 -5.93 -2.96 -4.39
C ALA A 70 -6.73 -4.05 -5.15
N HIS A 71 -6.48 -4.24 -6.46
CA HIS A 71 -7.13 -5.30 -7.23
C HIS A 71 -6.75 -6.70 -6.71
N ILE A 72 -5.46 -6.93 -6.44
CA ILE A 72 -5.00 -8.23 -5.92
C ILE A 72 -5.64 -8.51 -4.55
N VAL A 73 -5.68 -7.50 -3.69
CA VAL A 73 -6.28 -7.63 -2.35
C VAL A 73 -7.77 -7.94 -2.45
N VAL A 74 -8.53 -7.14 -3.21
CA VAL A 74 -10.00 -7.33 -3.33
C VAL A 74 -10.36 -8.69 -3.94
N ASP A 75 -9.60 -9.15 -4.92
CA ASP A 75 -9.91 -10.39 -5.63
C ASP A 75 -9.50 -11.65 -4.86
N GLN A 76 -8.43 -11.59 -4.07
CA GLN A 76 -7.78 -12.79 -3.53
C GLN A 76 -7.82 -12.90 -2.01
N TRP A 77 -7.93 -11.79 -1.29
CA TRP A 77 -7.77 -11.80 0.17
C TRP A 77 -9.10 -12.01 0.90
N PRO A 78 -9.07 -12.52 2.14
CA PRO A 78 -10.26 -12.61 2.96
C PRO A 78 -10.89 -11.23 3.17
N ILE A 79 -12.22 -11.19 3.13
CA ILE A 79 -13.00 -9.97 3.38
C ILE A 79 -12.69 -9.46 4.80
N ASN A 80 -12.56 -8.15 4.94
CA ASN A 80 -12.25 -7.44 6.20
C ASN A 80 -10.92 -7.85 6.84
N LEU A 81 -9.95 -8.34 6.06
CA LEU A 81 -8.59 -8.49 6.54
C LEU A 81 -7.98 -7.09 6.71
N GLU A 82 -7.63 -6.72 7.94
CA GLU A 82 -7.10 -5.38 8.29
C GLU A 82 -5.95 -4.94 7.39
N LEU A 83 -4.98 -5.84 7.13
CA LEU A 83 -3.88 -5.52 6.21
C LEU A 83 -4.42 -5.12 4.83
N GLY A 84 -5.40 -5.86 4.30
CA GLY A 84 -5.99 -5.58 3.00
C GLY A 84 -6.64 -4.19 2.94
N GLU A 85 -7.41 -3.83 3.96
CA GLU A 85 -8.02 -2.50 4.08
C GLU A 85 -6.96 -1.39 4.10
N ILE A 86 -5.88 -1.59 4.86
CA ILE A 86 -4.76 -0.65 4.94
C ILE A 86 -4.10 -0.47 3.56
N LEU A 87 -3.85 -1.55 2.81
CA LEU A 87 -3.22 -1.46 1.50
C LEU A 87 -4.10 -0.73 0.48
N ILE A 88 -5.41 -1.03 0.48
CA ILE A 88 -6.39 -0.40 -0.40
C ILE A 88 -6.48 1.10 -0.10
N ASP A 89 -6.60 1.49 1.18
CA ASP A 89 -6.70 2.89 1.58
C ASP A 89 -5.44 3.69 1.21
N ALA A 90 -4.27 3.07 1.35
CA ALA A 90 -3.00 3.69 0.98
C ALA A 90 -2.88 3.92 -0.54
N GLU A 91 -3.23 2.93 -1.37
CA GLU A 91 -3.24 3.09 -2.83
C GLU A 91 -4.27 4.14 -3.27
N GLN A 92 -5.49 4.09 -2.74
CA GLN A 92 -6.55 5.03 -3.10
C GLN A 92 -6.16 6.47 -2.78
N SER A 93 -5.59 6.69 -1.59
CA SER A 93 -5.10 8.03 -1.21
C SER A 93 -4.01 8.55 -2.15
N TYR A 94 -3.15 7.69 -2.65
CA TYR A 94 -2.10 8.07 -3.61
C TYR A 94 -2.66 8.40 -5.00
N VAL A 95 -3.63 7.61 -5.47
CA VAL A 95 -4.34 7.84 -6.74
C VAL A 95 -5.07 9.19 -6.72
N GLU A 96 -5.71 9.53 -5.61
CA GLU A 96 -6.54 10.73 -5.47
C GLU A 96 -5.75 12.04 -5.31
N LEU A 97 -4.48 11.97 -4.90
CA LEU A 97 -3.62 13.13 -4.62
C LEU A 97 -3.47 14.10 -5.82
#